data_AF-A0A8T3Z1F9-F1
#
_entry.id   AF-A0A8T3Z1F9-F1
#
_cell.length_a   1.000
_cell.length_b   1.000
_cell.length_c   1.000
_cell.angle_alpha   90.00
_cell.angle_beta   90.00
_cell.angle_gamma   90.00
#
_symmetry.space_group_name_H-M   'P 1'
#
loop_
_entity.id
_entity.type
_entity.pdbx_description
1 polymer ?
#
loop_
_entity_poly.entity_id
_entity_poly.type
_entity_poly.pdbx_seq_one_letter_code
_entity_poly.pdbx_strand_id
1 'polypeptide(L)'
;MQIIADVGGIPGKDCRGFCKYCYFRKVKESHPLGCKNCSPGKVGCDTCTDGVAETKNEFIPPYVVASTVQNTLMMGGFKDQDLKINISGGGDVSCYPNLEELTATFYQFGIPMHLGYTSGKGIDDAQMASNLINHGVEEVTFTLFAADADLRKKWMSDPNPEESLKAVKRFSESCEVHAASVIIPGVNDGEVLRETCVKLEDWGAEALILMRFANYTHQGLILGNEPLIKDIEPHNIQEFDALVRAINKEFNLRVTGTPVCDPETEAPFAISLDKNKVFLQFIPEITGEATILTSAVAAPYIQRIIDNLEAGEKINVYAVEKDIGCLITIEDLIAVDLKELKETVIIPGRAFVHDSEAQKVLSQDGVDRLVARGPDKLTVDGEMSSTLTREDVIEKELEAFRDLVGAINFFGISKTINF
;
A
#
# COMPACT_ATOMS: atom_id res chain seq x y z
N MET A 1 9.66 -14.10 -9.69
CA MET A 1 8.23 -13.88 -10.06
C MET A 1 7.32 -14.56 -9.04
N GLN A 2 6.06 -14.13 -8.84
CA GLN A 2 5.14 -14.77 -7.88
C GLN A 2 3.81 -15.20 -8.51
N ILE A 3 3.31 -16.38 -8.12
CA ILE A 3 1.94 -16.83 -8.41
C ILE A 3 1.11 -16.66 -7.14
N ILE A 4 0.02 -15.91 -7.22
CA ILE A 4 -0.85 -15.66 -6.08
C ILE A 4 -1.73 -16.90 -5.84
N ALA A 5 -1.64 -17.46 -4.65
CA ALA A 5 -2.57 -18.42 -4.08
C ALA A 5 -3.51 -17.65 -3.13
N ASP A 6 -4.58 -17.09 -3.67
CA ASP A 6 -5.58 -16.35 -2.89
C ASP A 6 -6.42 -17.32 -2.05
N VAL A 7 -6.30 -17.22 -0.73
CA VAL A 7 -7.08 -18.02 0.23
C VAL A 7 -8.37 -17.33 0.66
N GLY A 8 -8.63 -16.10 0.22
CA GLY A 8 -9.75 -15.28 0.67
C GLY A 8 -9.61 -14.84 2.12
N GLY A 9 -10.72 -14.74 2.84
CA GLY A 9 -10.79 -14.31 4.22
C GLY A 9 -11.32 -12.89 4.39
N ILE A 10 -12.11 -12.70 5.44
CA ILE A 10 -12.75 -11.43 5.81
C ILE A 10 -11.93 -10.77 6.93
N PRO A 11 -11.40 -9.54 6.75
CA PRO A 11 -10.68 -8.83 7.79
C PRO A 11 -11.42 -8.79 9.13
N GLY A 12 -10.70 -9.08 10.20
CA GLY A 12 -11.22 -9.13 11.57
C GLY A 12 -11.96 -10.41 11.92
N LYS A 13 -12.86 -10.92 11.08
CA LYS A 13 -13.51 -12.23 11.28
C LYS A 13 -12.48 -13.35 11.15
N ASP A 14 -11.80 -13.38 10.01
CA ASP A 14 -10.81 -14.38 9.64
C ASP A 14 -9.38 -13.97 10.03
N CYS A 15 -9.27 -13.08 11.03
CA CYS A 15 -8.03 -12.68 11.70
C CYS A 15 -8.06 -12.98 13.20
N ARG A 16 -9.04 -13.77 13.67
CA ARG A 16 -9.33 -14.03 15.10
C ARG A 16 -9.58 -12.76 15.93
N GLY A 17 -10.22 -11.77 15.32
CA GLY A 17 -10.58 -10.51 15.95
C GLY A 17 -9.76 -9.31 15.44
N PHE A 18 -10.36 -8.13 15.58
CA PHE A 18 -9.76 -6.88 15.15
C PHE A 18 -8.60 -6.44 16.06
N CYS A 19 -7.51 -5.96 15.45
CA CYS A 19 -6.55 -5.10 16.13
C CYS A 19 -7.23 -3.79 16.56
N LYS A 20 -6.75 -3.16 17.62
CA LYS A 20 -7.26 -1.87 18.10
C LYS A 20 -7.12 -0.74 17.09
N TYR A 21 -6.14 -0.83 16.21
CA TYR A 21 -5.85 0.13 15.15
C TYR A 21 -6.40 -0.31 13.78
N CYS A 22 -7.17 -1.41 13.71
CA CYS A 22 -7.73 -1.87 12.44
C CYS A 22 -8.82 -0.91 11.95
N TYR A 23 -8.70 -0.41 10.72
CA TYR A 23 -9.63 0.56 10.14
C TYR A 23 -10.99 -0.07 9.76
N PHE A 24 -11.04 -1.38 9.51
CA PHE A 24 -12.28 -2.14 9.35
C PHE A 24 -13.10 -2.23 10.65
N ARG A 25 -12.47 -1.98 11.80
CA ARG A 25 -13.14 -2.09 13.10
C ARG A 25 -14.20 -1.00 13.24
N LYS A 26 -15.44 -1.40 13.51
CA LYS A 26 -16.63 -0.53 13.65
C LYS A 26 -17.19 0.04 12.34
N VAL A 27 -16.71 -0.40 11.19
CA VAL A 27 -17.39 -0.12 9.91
C VAL A 27 -18.70 -0.89 9.90
N LYS A 28 -19.82 -0.19 9.68
CA LYS A 28 -21.16 -0.79 9.73
C LYS A 28 -21.74 -1.02 8.34
N GLU A 29 -21.64 -0.02 7.48
CA GLU A 29 -22.08 -0.05 6.09
C GLU A 29 -21.11 0.80 5.27
N SER A 30 -20.77 0.34 4.06
CA SER A 30 -19.97 1.09 3.09
C SER A 30 -20.85 1.38 1.88
N HIS A 31 -20.92 2.65 1.49
CA HIS A 31 -21.54 3.03 0.23
C HIS A 31 -20.51 2.92 -0.90
N PRO A 32 -20.95 2.66 -2.15
CA PRO A 32 -20.05 2.69 -3.29
C PRO A 32 -19.32 4.04 -3.38
N LEU A 33 -17.99 4.03 -3.28
CA LEU A 33 -17.19 5.27 -3.39
C LEU A 33 -17.12 5.81 -4.83
N GLY A 34 -17.28 4.91 -5.81
CA GLY A 34 -16.94 5.18 -7.21
C GLY A 34 -15.47 4.86 -7.51
N CYS A 35 -15.17 4.53 -8.77
CA CYS A 35 -13.80 4.37 -9.28
C CYS A 35 -13.82 4.27 -10.81
N LYS A 36 -12.64 4.17 -11.43
CA LYS A 36 -12.47 3.99 -12.89
C LYS A 36 -13.16 2.75 -13.49
N ASN A 37 -13.45 1.73 -12.68
CA ASN A 37 -14.08 0.49 -13.14
C ASN A 37 -15.62 0.57 -13.14
N CYS A 38 -16.19 1.67 -12.65
CA CYS A 38 -17.64 1.86 -12.65
C CYS A 38 -18.17 2.04 -14.08
N SER A 39 -19.37 1.55 -14.35
CA SER A 39 -20.00 1.74 -15.66
C SER A 39 -20.31 3.24 -15.92
N PRO A 40 -20.32 3.68 -17.19
CA PRO A 40 -20.73 5.04 -17.53
C PRO A 40 -22.16 5.32 -17.02
N GLY A 41 -22.30 6.27 -16.09
CA GLY A 41 -23.59 6.69 -15.52
C GLY A 41 -24.06 5.94 -14.27
N LYS A 42 -23.28 5.00 -13.73
CA LYS A 42 -23.61 4.33 -12.45
C LYS A 42 -22.41 4.30 -11.52
N VAL A 43 -22.57 4.86 -10.33
CA VAL A 43 -21.61 4.73 -9.23
C VAL A 43 -21.76 3.34 -8.61
N GLY A 44 -20.64 2.65 -8.48
CA GLY A 44 -20.55 1.33 -7.86
C GLY A 44 -20.23 0.21 -8.84
N CYS A 45 -19.13 -0.47 -8.55
CA CYS A 45 -18.70 -1.75 -9.09
C CYS A 45 -18.08 -2.57 -7.96
N ASP A 46 -17.81 -3.85 -8.18
CA ASP A 46 -17.25 -4.75 -7.17
C ASP A 46 -15.97 -4.18 -6.51
N THR A 47 -15.13 -3.49 -7.28
CA THR A 47 -13.90 -2.87 -6.76
C THR A 47 -14.15 -1.80 -5.70
N CYS A 48 -15.06 -0.84 -5.95
CA CYS A 48 -15.28 0.32 -5.06
C CYS A 48 -16.41 0.12 -4.06
N THR A 49 -17.02 -1.06 -4.04
CA THR A 49 -18.03 -1.46 -3.04
C THR A 49 -17.46 -2.51 -2.11
N ASP A 50 -17.32 -3.72 -2.63
CA ASP A 50 -16.95 -4.89 -1.85
C ASP A 50 -15.44 -5.03 -1.70
N GLY A 51 -14.67 -4.61 -2.71
CA GLY A 51 -13.20 -4.69 -2.69
C GLY A 51 -12.53 -3.76 -1.69
N VAL A 52 -13.21 -2.69 -1.24
CA VAL A 52 -12.68 -1.77 -0.22
C VAL A 52 -12.96 -2.29 1.19
N ALA A 53 -14.12 -2.88 1.41
CA ALA A 53 -14.54 -3.35 2.72
C ALA A 53 -14.11 -4.81 2.99
N GLU A 54 -13.84 -5.58 1.93
CA GLU A 54 -13.46 -7.01 1.96
C GLU A 54 -14.39 -7.89 2.81
N THR A 55 -15.67 -7.51 2.91
CA THR A 55 -16.63 -8.12 3.85
C THR A 55 -17.26 -9.43 3.40
N LYS A 56 -17.00 -9.87 2.15
CA LYS A 56 -17.75 -10.98 1.51
C LYS A 56 -16.90 -12.19 1.13
N ASN A 57 -15.58 -12.08 1.16
CA ASN A 57 -14.70 -13.13 0.69
C ASN A 57 -14.34 -14.07 1.85
N GLU A 58 -15.17 -15.06 2.13
CA GLU A 58 -14.82 -16.09 3.12
C GLU A 58 -13.58 -16.90 2.66
N PHE A 59 -12.95 -17.61 3.60
CA PHE A 59 -11.86 -18.50 3.26
C PHE A 59 -12.25 -19.54 2.22
N ILE A 60 -11.43 -19.64 1.18
CA ILE A 60 -11.66 -20.51 0.03
C ILE A 60 -11.21 -21.94 0.39
N PRO A 61 -11.96 -22.99 0.04
CA PRO A 61 -11.53 -24.36 0.30
C PRO A 61 -10.17 -24.72 -0.35
N PRO A 62 -9.30 -25.50 0.32
CA PRO A 62 -7.91 -25.69 -0.10
C PRO A 62 -7.77 -26.32 -1.49
N TYR A 63 -8.68 -27.22 -1.86
CA TYR A 63 -8.69 -27.85 -3.18
C TYR A 63 -8.97 -26.83 -4.31
N VAL A 64 -9.79 -25.81 -4.06
CA VAL A 64 -10.08 -24.76 -5.04
C VAL A 64 -8.82 -23.92 -5.24
N VAL A 65 -8.20 -23.45 -4.15
CA VAL A 65 -6.95 -22.68 -4.20
C VAL A 65 -5.86 -23.46 -4.94
N ALA A 66 -5.66 -24.73 -4.57
CA ALA A 66 -4.68 -25.60 -5.21
C ALA A 66 -4.94 -25.79 -6.72
N SER A 67 -6.21 -25.99 -7.11
CA SER A 67 -6.57 -26.14 -8.52
C SER A 67 -6.32 -24.86 -9.33
N THR A 68 -6.58 -23.68 -8.75
CA THR A 68 -6.32 -22.39 -9.40
C THR A 68 -4.83 -22.17 -9.63
N VAL A 69 -3.99 -22.47 -8.64
CA VAL A 69 -2.53 -22.40 -8.77
C VAL A 69 -2.03 -23.40 -9.81
N GLN A 70 -2.52 -24.64 -9.78
CA GLN A 70 -2.14 -25.67 -10.74
C GLN A 70 -2.51 -25.28 -12.19
N ASN A 71 -3.72 -24.75 -12.40
CA ASN A 71 -4.16 -24.27 -13.72
C ASN A 71 -3.28 -23.11 -14.19
N THR A 72 -2.95 -22.18 -13.29
CA THR A 72 -2.03 -21.07 -13.57
C THR A 72 -0.67 -21.58 -13.99
N LEU A 73 -0.09 -22.55 -13.28
CA LEU A 73 1.19 -23.19 -13.62
C LEU A 73 1.16 -23.85 -15.00
N MET A 74 0.09 -24.57 -15.33
CA MET A 74 -0.04 -25.23 -16.64
C MET A 74 -0.18 -24.24 -17.80
N MET A 75 -0.85 -23.11 -17.59
CA MET A 75 -1.12 -22.12 -18.63
C MET A 75 -0.04 -21.04 -18.76
N GLY A 76 0.65 -20.72 -17.67
CA GLY A 76 1.49 -19.53 -17.56
C GLY A 76 2.87 -19.63 -18.24
N GLY A 77 3.30 -20.83 -18.64
CA GLY A 77 4.57 -21.02 -19.34
C GLY A 77 5.78 -20.46 -18.59
N PHE A 78 5.73 -20.49 -17.25
CA PHE A 78 6.73 -19.88 -16.38
C PHE A 78 8.10 -20.54 -16.57
N LYS A 79 9.13 -19.72 -16.80
CA LYS A 79 10.53 -20.14 -16.99
C LYS A 79 11.49 -19.51 -15.99
N ASP A 80 10.97 -18.68 -15.10
CA ASP A 80 11.73 -18.00 -14.07
C ASP A 80 12.21 -19.01 -13.03
N GLN A 81 13.49 -18.95 -12.68
CA GLN A 81 14.08 -19.82 -11.65
C GLN A 81 13.67 -19.38 -10.25
N ASP A 82 13.26 -18.12 -10.08
CA ASP A 82 12.85 -17.52 -8.80
C ASP A 82 11.32 -17.45 -8.68
N LEU A 83 10.63 -18.46 -9.20
CA LEU A 83 9.18 -18.58 -9.09
C LEU A 83 8.80 -19.00 -7.67
N LYS A 84 8.00 -18.19 -6.98
CA LYS A 84 7.41 -18.54 -5.68
C LYS A 84 5.87 -18.58 -5.75
N ILE A 85 5.24 -19.44 -4.94
CA ILE A 85 3.80 -19.38 -4.67
C ILE A 85 3.59 -18.43 -3.49
N ASN A 86 2.94 -17.29 -3.72
CA ASN A 86 2.58 -16.32 -2.68
C ASN A 86 1.17 -16.63 -2.16
N ILE A 87 1.10 -17.21 -0.95
CA ILE A 87 -0.15 -17.48 -0.25
C ILE A 87 -0.59 -16.21 0.47
N SER A 88 -1.69 -15.63 0.01
CA SER A 88 -2.20 -14.34 0.50
C SER A 88 -3.73 -14.35 0.50
N GLY A 89 -4.35 -13.36 1.16
CA GLY A 89 -5.80 -13.22 1.23
C GLY A 89 -6.19 -11.95 1.98
N GLY A 90 -7.49 -11.66 2.07
CA GLY A 90 -8.01 -10.55 2.87
C GLY A 90 -7.93 -10.81 4.38
N GLY A 91 -7.96 -12.09 4.77
CA GLY A 91 -7.74 -12.54 6.15
C GLY A 91 -6.27 -12.73 6.50
N ASP A 92 -5.99 -13.01 7.79
CA ASP A 92 -4.64 -13.42 8.21
C ASP A 92 -4.42 -14.87 7.76
N VAL A 93 -3.39 -15.13 6.95
CA VAL A 93 -3.17 -16.48 6.40
C VAL A 93 -2.91 -17.51 7.51
N SER A 94 -2.33 -17.11 8.65
CA SER A 94 -2.17 -18.04 9.79
C SER A 94 -3.50 -18.51 10.37
N CYS A 95 -4.57 -17.74 10.17
CA CYS A 95 -5.92 -18.10 10.60
C CYS A 95 -6.65 -19.01 9.59
N TYR A 96 -6.06 -19.25 8.41
CA TYR A 96 -6.63 -20.14 7.42
C TYR A 96 -6.62 -21.59 7.94
N PRO A 97 -7.80 -22.25 8.13
CA PRO A 97 -7.89 -23.53 8.83
C PRO A 97 -7.08 -24.66 8.19
N ASN A 98 -6.86 -24.61 6.88
CA ASN A 98 -6.20 -25.66 6.11
C ASN A 98 -4.80 -25.22 5.62
N LEU A 99 -4.13 -24.27 6.30
CA LEU A 99 -2.84 -23.74 5.83
C LEU A 99 -1.75 -24.83 5.75
N GLU A 100 -1.63 -25.70 6.76
CA GLU A 100 -0.64 -26.79 6.73
C GLU A 100 -0.94 -27.82 5.63
N GLU A 101 -2.22 -28.11 5.39
CA GLU A 101 -2.66 -29.02 4.32
C GLU A 101 -2.37 -28.42 2.92
N LEU A 102 -2.66 -27.13 2.75
CA LEU A 102 -2.44 -26.41 1.51
C LEU A 102 -0.95 -26.32 1.19
N THR A 103 -0.13 -25.96 2.18
CA THR A 103 1.34 -25.89 2.01
C THR A 103 1.94 -27.27 1.75
N ALA A 104 1.48 -28.33 2.43
CA ALA A 104 1.90 -29.70 2.13
C ALA A 104 1.54 -30.14 0.70
N THR A 105 0.40 -29.67 0.18
CA THR A 105 -0.01 -29.91 -1.21
C THR A 105 0.92 -29.20 -2.19
N PHE A 106 1.20 -27.91 -1.95
CA PHE A 106 2.10 -27.12 -2.78
C PHE A 106 3.54 -27.60 -2.74
N TYR A 107 4.00 -28.15 -1.62
CA TYR A 107 5.31 -28.76 -1.51
C TYR A 107 5.55 -29.85 -2.57
N GLN A 108 4.50 -30.59 -2.95
CA GLN A 108 4.58 -31.61 -4.01
C GLN A 108 4.86 -31.04 -5.40
N PHE A 109 4.60 -29.74 -5.60
CA PHE A 109 4.92 -29.04 -6.84
C PHE A 109 6.41 -28.68 -6.93
N GLY A 110 7.14 -28.75 -5.80
CA GLY A 110 8.56 -28.41 -5.73
C GLY A 110 8.85 -26.93 -5.96
N ILE A 111 7.88 -26.05 -5.70
CA ILE A 111 8.00 -24.59 -5.84
C ILE A 111 8.04 -23.98 -4.43
N PRO A 112 9.03 -23.12 -4.13
CA PRO A 112 9.08 -22.40 -2.86
C PRO A 112 7.83 -21.55 -2.60
N MET A 113 7.53 -21.33 -1.33
CA MET A 113 6.36 -20.58 -0.90
C MET A 113 6.73 -19.32 -0.13
N HIS A 114 5.91 -18.29 -0.32
CA HIS A 114 5.88 -17.06 0.47
C HIS A 114 4.52 -16.97 1.18
N LEU A 115 4.53 -16.73 2.49
CA LEU A 115 3.34 -16.29 3.22
C LEU A 115 3.21 -14.77 3.12
N GLY A 116 2.35 -14.29 2.21
CA GLY A 116 2.23 -12.88 1.85
C GLY A 116 1.66 -11.95 2.92
N TYR A 117 0.95 -12.49 3.91
CA TYR A 117 0.50 -11.73 5.08
C TYR A 117 0.13 -12.66 6.24
N THR A 118 0.89 -12.63 7.32
CA THR A 118 0.51 -13.23 8.60
C THR A 118 0.73 -12.25 9.74
N SER A 119 -0.13 -12.27 10.76
CA SER A 119 0.14 -11.59 12.03
C SER A 119 0.49 -12.58 13.14
N GLY A 120 0.45 -13.89 12.87
CA GLY A 120 0.73 -14.96 13.83
C GLY A 120 -0.43 -15.36 14.73
N LYS A 121 -1.53 -14.60 14.76
CA LYS A 121 -2.68 -14.87 15.66
C LYS A 121 -3.33 -16.23 15.48
N GLY A 122 -3.21 -16.82 14.29
CA GLY A 122 -3.71 -18.16 14.00
C GLY A 122 -2.80 -19.29 14.51
N ILE A 123 -1.60 -18.96 14.98
CA ILE A 123 -0.59 -19.91 15.45
C ILE A 123 -0.81 -20.18 16.95
N ASP A 124 -1.44 -21.31 17.24
CA ASP A 124 -1.68 -21.77 18.62
C ASP A 124 -0.49 -22.56 19.20
N ASP A 125 0.40 -23.05 18.35
CA ASP A 125 1.63 -23.75 18.69
C ASP A 125 2.71 -23.36 17.68
N ALA A 126 3.84 -22.84 18.16
CA ALA A 126 4.98 -22.48 17.30
C ALA A 126 5.52 -23.64 16.45
N GLN A 127 5.17 -24.90 16.76
CA GLN A 127 5.44 -26.04 15.89
C GLN A 127 4.84 -25.89 14.50
N MET A 128 3.71 -25.18 14.36
CA MET A 128 3.12 -24.87 13.05
C MET A 128 4.14 -24.14 12.15
N ALA A 129 4.92 -23.19 12.67
CA ALA A 129 5.94 -22.49 11.88
C ALA A 129 7.00 -23.46 11.35
N SER A 130 7.46 -24.39 12.18
CA SER A 130 8.41 -25.44 11.75
C SER A 130 7.82 -26.36 10.67
N ASN A 131 6.54 -26.70 10.78
CA ASN A 131 5.86 -27.53 9.77
C ASN A 131 5.75 -26.77 8.44
N LEU A 132 5.38 -25.49 8.46
CA LEU A 132 5.32 -24.64 7.27
C LEU A 132 6.69 -24.49 6.59
N ILE A 133 7.75 -24.29 7.36
CA ILE A 133 9.14 -24.28 6.86
C ILE A 133 9.47 -25.62 6.19
N ASN A 134 9.15 -26.74 6.84
CA ASN A 134 9.39 -28.08 6.28
C ASN A 134 8.56 -28.35 5.02
N HIS A 135 7.45 -27.66 4.82
CA HIS A 135 6.67 -27.70 3.59
C HIS A 135 7.24 -26.80 2.49
N GLY A 136 8.36 -26.09 2.70
CA GLY A 136 8.99 -25.24 1.68
C GLY A 136 8.55 -23.78 1.70
N VAL A 137 8.06 -23.28 2.84
CA VAL A 137 7.96 -21.83 3.07
C VAL A 137 9.36 -21.27 3.29
N GLU A 138 9.77 -20.33 2.44
CA GLU A 138 11.10 -19.71 2.47
C GLU A 138 11.03 -18.19 2.69
N GLU A 139 9.86 -17.57 2.52
CA GLU A 139 9.64 -16.13 2.71
C GLU A 139 8.36 -15.89 3.52
N VAL A 140 8.36 -14.92 4.44
CA VAL A 140 7.23 -14.59 5.30
C VAL A 140 7.11 -13.08 5.52
N THR A 141 5.97 -12.51 5.14
CA THR A 141 5.61 -11.16 5.56
C THR A 141 4.84 -11.21 6.88
N PHE A 142 5.47 -10.76 7.97
CA PHE A 142 4.97 -10.93 9.34
C PHE A 142 4.64 -9.59 10.01
N THR A 143 3.35 -9.32 10.26
CA THR A 143 2.93 -8.15 11.05
C THR A 143 3.15 -8.39 12.54
N LEU A 144 4.24 -7.85 13.06
CA LEU A 144 4.69 -8.07 14.43
C LEU A 144 4.05 -7.12 15.44
N PHE A 145 3.81 -5.85 15.05
CA PHE A 145 3.41 -4.71 15.89
C PHE A 145 4.41 -4.34 17.00
N ALA A 146 4.78 -5.29 17.85
CA ALA A 146 5.84 -5.18 18.84
C ALA A 146 6.33 -6.59 19.21
N ALA A 147 7.62 -6.73 19.48
CA ALA A 147 8.17 -7.96 20.04
C ALA A 147 7.92 -8.07 21.57
N ASP A 148 6.68 -7.82 21.98
CA ASP A 148 6.21 -7.78 23.36
C ASP A 148 4.83 -8.45 23.45
N ALA A 149 4.72 -9.50 24.26
CA ALA A 149 3.53 -10.33 24.32
C ALA A 149 2.32 -9.59 24.89
N ASP A 150 2.53 -8.72 25.88
CA ASP A 150 1.46 -7.95 26.52
C ASP A 150 0.91 -6.88 25.57
N LEU A 151 1.78 -6.22 24.81
CA LEU A 151 1.38 -5.28 23.78
C LEU A 151 0.63 -5.97 22.65
N ARG A 152 1.11 -7.13 22.16
CA ARG A 152 0.39 -7.92 21.15
C ARG A 152 -1.00 -8.32 21.64
N LYS A 153 -1.10 -8.86 22.87
CA LYS A 153 -2.39 -9.19 23.48
C LYS A 153 -3.31 -7.98 23.59
N LYS A 154 -2.78 -6.83 24.02
CA LYS A 154 -3.56 -5.61 24.26
C LYS A 154 -4.00 -4.92 22.96
N TRP A 155 -3.15 -4.91 21.93
CA TRP A 155 -3.33 -4.08 20.74
C TRP A 155 -3.73 -4.86 19.51
N MET A 156 -3.22 -6.08 19.36
CA MET A 156 -3.62 -6.96 18.28
C MET A 156 -4.81 -7.84 18.67
N SER A 157 -5.10 -7.98 19.97
CA SER A 157 -6.02 -9.01 20.48
C SER A 157 -5.52 -10.42 20.16
N ASP A 158 -4.19 -10.60 20.15
CA ASP A 158 -3.56 -11.88 19.91
C ASP A 158 -3.95 -12.89 21.00
N PRO A 159 -4.56 -14.04 20.64
CA PRO A 159 -4.96 -15.04 21.62
C PRO A 159 -3.75 -15.73 22.28
N ASN A 160 -2.66 -15.91 21.52
CA ASN A 160 -1.48 -16.68 21.92
C ASN A 160 -0.19 -15.93 21.54
N PRO A 161 0.07 -14.75 22.16
CA PRO A 161 1.16 -13.88 21.75
C PRO A 161 2.55 -14.51 21.92
N GLU A 162 2.74 -15.35 22.94
CA GLU A 162 4.02 -16.06 23.15
C GLU A 162 4.31 -17.05 22.01
N GLU A 163 3.29 -17.76 21.52
CA GLU A 163 3.45 -18.70 20.41
C GLU A 163 3.65 -17.97 19.08
N SER A 164 2.97 -16.84 18.89
CA SER A 164 3.22 -15.95 17.74
C SER A 164 4.67 -15.43 17.72
N LEU A 165 5.21 -15.00 18.87
CA LEU A 165 6.58 -14.51 18.97
C LEU A 165 7.61 -15.63 18.77
N LYS A 166 7.34 -16.84 19.27
CA LYS A 166 8.17 -18.02 18.96
C LYS A 166 8.12 -18.39 17.49
N ALA A 167 6.96 -18.24 16.84
CA ALA A 167 6.78 -18.54 15.43
C ALA A 167 7.59 -17.59 14.54
N VAL A 168 7.47 -16.27 14.73
CA VAL A 168 8.27 -15.30 13.96
C VAL A 168 9.76 -15.53 14.16
N LYS A 169 10.20 -15.84 15.39
CA LYS A 169 11.60 -16.21 15.65
C LYS A 169 12.03 -17.42 14.82
N ARG A 170 11.24 -18.50 14.81
CA ARG A 170 11.55 -19.71 14.02
C ARG A 170 11.58 -19.43 12.52
N PHE A 171 10.69 -18.56 12.03
CA PHE A 171 10.74 -18.12 10.64
C PHE A 171 12.01 -17.33 10.36
N SER A 172 12.37 -16.35 11.18
CA SER A 172 13.59 -15.54 10.97
C SER A 172 14.87 -16.37 11.02
N GLU A 173 14.89 -17.48 11.77
CA GLU A 173 16.03 -18.40 11.82
C GLU A 173 16.18 -19.27 10.54
N SER A 174 15.19 -19.30 9.63
CA SER A 174 15.16 -20.27 8.51
C SER A 174 14.54 -19.76 7.20
N CYS A 175 13.95 -18.56 7.20
CA CYS A 175 13.24 -17.94 6.09
C CYS A 175 13.61 -16.46 5.99
N GLU A 176 13.39 -15.89 4.80
CA GLU A 176 13.38 -14.45 4.59
C GLU A 176 12.13 -13.85 5.26
N VAL A 177 12.29 -13.19 6.41
CA VAL A 177 11.22 -12.52 7.15
C VAL A 177 11.25 -11.02 6.91
N HIS A 178 10.19 -10.54 6.25
CA HIS A 178 9.87 -9.12 6.16
C HIS A 178 8.87 -8.77 7.26
N ALA A 179 9.37 -8.16 8.34
CA ALA A 179 8.54 -7.74 9.45
C ALA A 179 7.76 -6.46 9.10
N ALA A 180 6.59 -6.29 9.68
CA ALA A 180 5.78 -5.08 9.53
C ALA A 180 5.21 -4.60 10.87
N SER A 181 5.16 -3.28 11.07
CA SER A 181 4.62 -2.69 12.30
C SER A 181 3.82 -1.42 12.03
N VAL A 182 2.59 -1.36 12.53
CA VAL A 182 1.81 -0.12 12.59
C VAL A 182 2.29 0.69 13.78
N ILE A 183 2.75 1.92 13.52
CA ILE A 183 3.37 2.79 14.52
C ILE A 183 2.34 3.73 15.11
N ILE A 184 2.07 3.53 16.40
CA ILE A 184 1.10 4.27 17.19
C ILE A 184 1.86 5.16 18.19
N PRO A 185 1.67 6.49 18.12
CA PRO A 185 2.32 7.43 19.02
C PRO A 185 2.10 7.15 20.51
N GLY A 186 3.17 7.18 21.29
CA GLY A 186 3.16 6.92 22.73
C GLY A 186 2.90 5.45 23.11
N VAL A 187 2.98 4.52 22.16
CA VAL A 187 2.70 3.10 22.37
C VAL A 187 3.87 2.24 21.93
N ASN A 188 4.23 2.30 20.65
CA ASN A 188 5.27 1.46 20.05
C ASN A 188 6.19 2.22 19.09
N ASP A 189 6.29 3.54 19.24
CA ASP A 189 7.08 4.48 18.42
C ASP A 189 8.41 4.89 19.07
N GLY A 190 8.62 4.56 20.35
CA GLY A 190 9.80 4.90 21.13
C GLY A 190 10.69 3.69 21.45
N GLU A 191 10.94 3.46 22.74
CA GLU A 191 11.82 2.37 23.21
C GLU A 191 11.32 0.98 22.78
N VAL A 192 10.00 0.76 22.82
CA VAL A 192 9.38 -0.49 22.35
C VAL A 192 9.73 -0.80 20.89
N LEU A 193 9.83 0.22 20.04
CA LEU A 193 10.25 0.02 18.65
C LEU A 193 11.70 -0.46 18.58
N ARG A 194 12.58 0.18 19.36
CA ARG A 194 14.01 -0.16 19.42
C ARG A 194 14.21 -1.58 19.95
N GLU A 195 13.54 -1.95 21.04
CA GLU A 195 13.55 -3.31 21.57
C GLU A 195 13.00 -4.33 20.54
N THR A 196 12.01 -3.94 19.75
CA THR A 196 11.48 -4.77 18.66
C THR A 196 12.53 -4.95 17.56
N CYS A 197 13.23 -3.89 17.16
CA CYS A 197 14.32 -3.97 16.18
C CYS A 197 15.48 -4.84 16.68
N VAL A 198 15.91 -4.69 17.94
CA VAL A 198 16.94 -5.56 18.55
C VAL A 198 16.55 -7.03 18.43
N LYS A 199 15.31 -7.37 18.79
CA LYS A 199 14.82 -8.76 18.70
C LYS A 199 14.75 -9.26 17.26
N LEU A 200 14.32 -8.43 16.32
CA LEU A 200 14.27 -8.78 14.90
C LEU A 200 15.67 -9.07 14.34
N GLU A 201 16.67 -8.23 14.67
CA GLU A 201 18.07 -8.50 14.31
C GLU A 201 18.59 -9.79 14.96
N ASP A 202 18.34 -9.96 16.26
CA ASP A 202 18.78 -11.15 17.01
C ASP A 202 18.17 -12.45 16.43
N TRP A 203 16.96 -12.38 15.90
CA TRP A 203 16.28 -13.51 15.27
C TRP A 203 16.67 -13.72 13.81
N GLY A 204 17.29 -12.73 13.17
CA GLY A 204 17.75 -12.81 11.78
C GLY A 204 16.76 -12.30 10.73
N ALA A 205 15.80 -11.45 11.09
CA ALA A 205 14.91 -10.84 10.10
C ALA A 205 15.66 -9.88 9.17
N GLU A 206 15.22 -9.79 7.91
CA GLU A 206 15.90 -9.05 6.84
C GLU A 206 15.46 -7.59 6.78
N ALA A 207 14.16 -7.35 6.99
CA ALA A 207 13.56 -6.04 6.80
C ALA A 207 12.46 -5.74 7.80
N LEU A 208 12.22 -4.45 8.04
CA LEU A 208 11.11 -3.93 8.83
C LEU A 208 10.40 -2.80 8.10
N ILE A 209 9.12 -3.00 7.82
CA ILE A 209 8.24 -1.99 7.25
C ILE A 209 7.49 -1.28 8.39
N LEU A 210 7.69 0.03 8.52
CA LEU A 210 6.92 0.88 9.41
C LEU A 210 5.71 1.43 8.66
N MET A 211 4.52 1.28 9.24
CA MET A 211 3.28 1.81 8.70
C MET A 211 2.80 2.96 9.59
N ARG A 212 2.66 4.16 9.03
CA ARG A 212 2.12 5.29 9.78
C ARG A 212 0.66 5.00 10.14
N PHE A 213 0.32 5.10 11.41
CA PHE A 213 -1.06 4.90 11.84
C PHE A 213 -1.99 5.97 11.23
N ALA A 214 -3.06 5.53 10.57
CA ALA A 214 -4.15 6.40 10.12
C ALA A 214 -5.27 6.38 11.17
N ASN A 215 -5.61 7.54 11.73
CA ASN A 215 -6.69 7.69 12.70
C ASN A 215 -7.90 8.43 12.15
N TYR A 216 -7.67 9.28 11.13
CA TYR A 216 -8.66 10.14 10.48
C TYR A 216 -8.81 9.85 8.97
N THR A 217 -9.95 10.21 8.40
CA THR A 217 -10.37 10.03 6.99
C THR A 217 -9.41 10.66 5.98
N HIS A 218 -8.69 11.72 6.35
CA HIS A 218 -7.67 12.29 5.46
C HIS A 218 -6.40 11.43 5.39
N GLN A 219 -6.18 10.49 6.32
CA GLN A 219 -4.94 9.70 6.42
C GLN A 219 -5.05 8.31 5.76
N GLY A 220 -6.27 7.87 5.42
CA GLY A 220 -6.54 6.56 4.83
C GLY A 220 -8.02 6.38 4.49
N LEU A 221 -8.42 5.20 4.02
CA LEU A 221 -9.83 4.85 3.80
C LEU A 221 -10.52 4.49 5.12
N ILE A 222 -10.81 5.50 5.93
CA ILE A 222 -11.57 5.36 7.17
C ILE A 222 -13.04 5.63 6.86
N LEU A 223 -13.89 4.62 7.02
CA LEU A 223 -15.26 4.63 6.50
C LEU A 223 -16.26 5.05 7.60
N GLY A 224 -16.25 6.35 7.92
CA GLY A 224 -17.24 6.95 8.84
C GLY A 224 -17.09 6.55 10.30
N ASN A 225 -15.95 5.96 10.67
CA ASN A 225 -15.62 5.49 12.02
C ASN A 225 -14.42 6.24 12.65
N GLU A 226 -14.03 7.39 12.09
CA GLU A 226 -13.01 8.25 12.69
C GLU A 226 -13.49 8.93 13.99
N PRO A 227 -12.57 9.27 14.93
CA PRO A 227 -11.24 8.69 15.03
C PRO A 227 -11.32 7.19 15.38
N LEU A 228 -10.42 6.38 14.83
CA LEU A 228 -10.36 4.94 15.16
C LEU A 228 -10.04 4.71 16.63
N ILE A 229 -9.13 5.51 17.18
CA ILE A 229 -8.72 5.53 18.58
C ILE A 229 -8.78 6.98 19.09
N LYS A 230 -9.52 7.20 20.18
CA LYS A 230 -9.62 8.51 20.82
C LYS A 230 -8.29 8.88 21.48
N ASP A 231 -8.02 10.17 21.55
CA ASP A 231 -6.90 10.76 22.28
C ASP A 231 -5.51 10.32 21.78
N ILE A 232 -5.41 9.86 20.53
CA ILE A 232 -4.14 9.57 19.85
C ILE A 232 -4.09 10.39 18.56
N GLU A 233 -3.13 11.31 18.49
CA GLU A 233 -2.78 12.02 17.27
C GLU A 233 -1.65 11.29 16.56
N PRO A 234 -1.84 10.83 15.31
CA PRO A 234 -0.76 10.24 14.53
C PRO A 234 0.40 11.19 14.28
N HIS A 235 1.61 10.64 14.10
CA HIS A 235 2.76 11.38 13.59
C HIS A 235 2.39 12.18 12.35
N ASN A 236 2.86 13.41 12.23
CA ASN A 236 2.85 14.05 10.91
C ASN A 236 3.86 13.36 9.97
N ILE A 237 3.82 13.72 8.69
CA ILE A 237 4.65 13.07 7.66
C ILE A 237 6.14 13.26 7.92
N GLN A 238 6.55 14.44 8.41
CA GLN A 238 7.95 14.76 8.69
C GLN A 238 8.48 14.00 9.91
N GLU A 239 7.67 13.90 10.97
CA GLU A 239 7.98 13.09 12.16
C GLU A 239 8.13 11.62 11.80
N PHE A 240 7.24 11.11 10.95
CA PHE A 240 7.28 9.71 10.52
C PHE A 240 8.49 9.41 9.62
N ASP A 241 8.79 10.26 8.62
CA ASP A 241 10.01 10.14 7.78
C ASP A 241 11.28 10.16 8.66
N ALA A 242 11.36 11.08 9.62
CA ALA A 242 12.49 11.17 10.54
C ALA A 242 12.64 9.91 11.40
N LEU A 243 11.53 9.34 11.89
CA LEU A 243 11.54 8.08 12.64
C LEU A 243 12.06 6.93 11.79
N VAL A 244 11.56 6.75 10.57
CA VAL A 244 11.99 5.69 9.65
C VAL A 244 13.49 5.78 9.39
N ARG A 245 14.00 6.98 9.06
CA ARG A 245 15.43 7.21 8.82
C ARG A 245 16.28 6.97 10.06
N ALA A 246 15.79 7.33 11.25
CA ALA A 246 16.49 7.10 12.50
C ALA A 246 16.65 5.59 12.75
N ILE A 247 15.57 4.83 12.65
CA ILE A 247 15.61 3.38 12.86
C ILE A 247 16.49 2.69 11.81
N ASN A 248 16.38 3.05 10.52
CA ASN A 248 17.24 2.50 9.47
C ASN A 248 18.74 2.79 9.69
N LYS A 249 19.07 3.83 10.45
CA LYS A 249 20.47 4.17 10.77
C LYS A 249 20.95 3.49 12.04
N GLU A 250 20.06 3.26 13.00
CA GLU A 250 20.36 2.65 14.29
C GLU A 250 20.57 1.12 14.20
N PHE A 251 19.94 0.46 13.23
CA PHE A 251 19.94 -1.00 13.07
C PHE A 251 20.42 -1.43 11.67
N ASN A 252 20.87 -2.67 11.54
CA ASN A 252 21.28 -3.32 10.28
C ASN A 252 20.11 -3.96 9.52
N LEU A 253 18.88 -3.71 9.97
CA LEU A 253 17.66 -4.04 9.23
C LEU A 253 17.48 -3.04 8.10
N ARG A 254 17.02 -3.50 6.93
CA ARG A 254 16.47 -2.57 5.94
C ARG A 254 15.12 -2.07 6.45
N VAL A 255 15.01 -0.77 6.73
CA VAL A 255 13.79 -0.19 7.29
C VAL A 255 13.15 0.78 6.32
N THR A 256 11.93 0.46 5.89
CA THR A 256 11.11 1.31 5.02
C THR A 256 9.88 1.81 5.75
N GLY A 257 9.27 2.87 5.22
CA GLY A 257 8.07 3.49 5.75
C GLY A 257 6.98 3.65 4.70
N THR A 258 5.72 3.52 5.11
CA THR A 258 4.55 3.85 4.29
C THR A 258 3.65 4.86 5.01
N PRO A 259 3.22 5.96 4.34
CA PRO A 259 3.42 6.26 2.92
C PRO A 259 4.82 6.82 2.55
N VAL A 260 5.66 7.15 3.54
CA VAL A 260 7.04 7.61 3.36
C VAL A 260 7.91 6.97 4.47
N CYS A 261 9.19 6.69 4.31
CA CYS A 261 10.05 6.74 3.13
C CYS A 261 10.88 5.44 3.05
N ASP A 262 11.58 5.22 1.96
CA ASP A 262 12.66 4.24 1.87
C ASP A 262 14.02 4.99 1.87
N PRO A 263 14.82 4.90 2.95
CA PRO A 263 16.12 5.57 3.01
C PRO A 263 17.15 5.08 1.99
N GLU A 264 17.04 3.83 1.52
CA GLU A 264 18.00 3.24 0.58
C GLU A 264 17.70 3.64 -0.85
N THR A 265 16.44 3.53 -1.27
CA THR A 265 16.02 3.84 -2.66
C THR A 265 15.60 5.29 -2.84
N GLU A 266 15.33 5.99 -1.74
CA GLU A 266 14.77 7.36 -1.70
C GLU A 266 13.35 7.46 -2.22
N ALA A 267 12.64 6.32 -2.28
CA ALA A 267 11.20 6.30 -2.52
C ALA A 267 10.43 6.93 -1.34
N PRO A 268 9.24 7.49 -1.58
CA PRO A 268 8.68 7.79 -2.90
C PRO A 268 9.31 9.04 -3.55
N PHE A 269 9.23 9.11 -4.88
CA PHE A 269 9.67 10.23 -5.73
C PHE A 269 11.16 10.53 -5.67
N ALA A 270 12.00 9.50 -5.82
CA ALA A 270 13.45 9.65 -5.96
C ALA A 270 13.82 10.64 -7.09
N ILE A 271 13.06 10.68 -8.20
CA ILE A 271 13.31 11.60 -9.32
C ILE A 271 13.10 13.08 -8.98
N SER A 272 12.44 13.39 -7.86
CA SER A 272 12.26 14.78 -7.40
C SER A 272 13.56 15.40 -6.86
N LEU A 273 14.54 14.59 -6.47
CA LEU A 273 15.78 15.05 -5.86
C LEU A 273 16.70 15.73 -6.88
N ASP A 274 17.38 16.82 -6.49
CA ASP A 274 18.24 17.60 -7.40
C ASP A 274 19.35 16.74 -8.03
N LYS A 275 19.89 15.78 -7.28
CA LYS A 275 20.92 14.85 -7.79
C LYS A 275 20.42 13.94 -8.92
N ASN A 276 19.10 13.74 -9.02
CA ASN A 276 18.45 12.91 -10.02
C ASN A 276 17.85 13.75 -11.16
N LYS A 277 17.97 15.09 -11.12
CA LYS A 277 17.44 16.01 -12.13
C LYS A 277 17.89 15.68 -13.56
N VAL A 278 19.10 15.14 -13.73
CA VAL A 278 19.64 14.73 -15.04
C VAL A 278 18.75 13.69 -15.74
N PHE A 279 18.04 12.86 -15.00
CA PHE A 279 17.17 11.83 -15.57
C PHE A 279 15.87 12.40 -16.15
N LEU A 280 15.46 13.61 -15.73
CA LEU A 280 14.24 14.24 -16.22
C LEU A 280 14.32 14.61 -17.70
N GLN A 281 15.51 14.64 -18.30
CA GLN A 281 15.69 14.80 -19.75
C GLN A 281 15.00 13.70 -20.58
N PHE A 282 14.67 12.57 -19.95
CA PHE A 282 13.95 11.49 -20.61
C PHE A 282 12.43 11.62 -20.53
N ILE A 283 11.90 12.66 -19.89
CA ILE A 283 10.47 12.99 -19.88
C ILE A 283 10.20 13.94 -21.07
N PRO A 284 9.17 13.71 -21.88
CA PRO A 284 8.80 14.62 -22.97
C PRO A 284 8.52 16.05 -22.49
N GLU A 285 8.67 17.02 -23.38
CA GLU A 285 8.27 18.39 -23.09
C GLU A 285 6.76 18.47 -22.82
N ILE A 286 6.38 19.25 -21.80
CA ILE A 286 4.97 19.53 -21.48
C ILE A 286 4.46 20.65 -22.40
N THR A 287 3.47 20.34 -23.23
CA THR A 287 2.86 21.26 -24.20
C THR A 287 1.43 21.64 -23.86
N GLY A 288 0.73 20.81 -23.07
CA GLY A 288 -0.64 21.07 -22.59
C GLY A 288 -0.67 21.87 -21.28
N GLU A 289 -1.78 22.58 -21.04
CA GLU A 289 -2.08 23.18 -19.73
C GLU A 289 -3.04 22.29 -18.93
N ALA A 290 -2.73 22.02 -17.67
CA ALA A 290 -3.58 21.23 -16.78
C ALA A 290 -3.30 21.50 -15.30
N THR A 291 -4.29 21.22 -14.45
CA THR A 291 -4.06 21.05 -13.01
C THR A 291 -3.87 19.57 -12.69
N ILE A 292 -2.76 19.20 -12.04
CA ILE A 292 -2.58 17.88 -11.44
C ILE A 292 -3.17 17.94 -10.04
N LEU A 293 -4.32 17.30 -9.83
CA LEU A 293 -4.93 17.15 -8.52
C LEU A 293 -4.35 15.89 -7.87
N THR A 294 -3.77 16.02 -6.68
CA THR A 294 -3.04 14.94 -6.02
C THR A 294 -3.16 15.03 -4.49
N SER A 295 -2.56 14.08 -3.78
CA SER A 295 -2.60 14.04 -2.32
C SER A 295 -1.63 15.02 -1.65
N ALA A 296 -1.89 15.34 -0.38
CA ALA A 296 -1.04 16.17 0.46
C ALA A 296 0.41 15.68 0.50
N VAL A 297 0.63 14.35 0.60
CA VAL A 297 1.99 13.76 0.64
C VAL A 297 2.70 13.88 -0.70
N ALA A 298 2.01 13.61 -1.82
CA ALA A 298 2.65 13.55 -3.14
C ALA A 298 2.86 14.95 -3.76
N ALA A 299 1.99 15.91 -3.44
CA ALA A 299 2.02 17.26 -4.00
C ALA A 299 3.39 17.95 -3.97
N PRO A 300 4.12 18.02 -2.83
CA PRO A 300 5.42 18.70 -2.80
C PRO A 300 6.46 18.03 -3.72
N TYR A 301 6.43 16.71 -3.85
CA TYR A 301 7.35 15.99 -4.74
C TYR A 301 7.01 16.23 -6.21
N ILE A 302 5.73 16.15 -6.56
CA ILE A 302 5.25 16.40 -7.92
C ILE A 302 5.56 17.85 -8.32
N GLN A 303 5.29 18.82 -7.44
CA GLN A 303 5.61 20.23 -7.69
C GLN A 303 7.10 20.41 -8.00
N ARG A 304 7.98 19.82 -7.19
CA ARG A 304 9.43 19.89 -7.44
C ARG A 304 9.85 19.28 -8.78
N ILE A 305 9.19 18.21 -9.21
CA ILE A 305 9.44 17.60 -10.52
C ILE A 305 8.97 18.55 -11.65
N ILE A 306 7.80 19.15 -11.53
CA ILE A 306 7.27 20.13 -12.49
C ILE A 306 8.15 21.38 -12.56
N ASP A 307 8.65 21.86 -11.43
CA ASP A 307 9.59 22.99 -11.36
C ASP A 307 10.90 22.63 -12.06
N ASN A 308 11.41 21.41 -11.85
CA ASN A 308 12.61 20.92 -12.51
C ASN A 308 12.45 20.69 -14.01
N LEU A 309 11.23 20.44 -14.47
CA LEU A 309 10.84 20.41 -15.89
C LEU A 309 10.52 21.80 -16.46
N GLU A 310 10.62 22.87 -15.64
CA GLU A 310 10.35 24.25 -16.02
C GLU A 310 8.92 24.47 -16.58
N ALA A 311 7.95 23.70 -16.07
CA ALA A 311 6.58 23.67 -16.60
C ALA A 311 5.53 24.35 -15.69
N GLY A 312 5.96 25.09 -14.66
CA GLY A 312 5.06 25.71 -13.66
C GLY A 312 4.05 26.72 -14.20
N GLU A 313 4.29 27.33 -15.36
CA GLU A 313 3.29 28.22 -16.00
C GLU A 313 2.12 27.42 -16.62
N LYS A 314 2.43 26.25 -17.19
CA LYS A 314 1.47 25.37 -17.86
C LYS A 314 0.73 24.49 -16.86
N ILE A 315 1.41 24.05 -15.82
CA ILE A 315 0.93 23.06 -14.87
C ILE A 315 0.78 23.64 -13.47
N ASN A 316 -0.42 23.51 -12.91
CA ASN A 316 -0.66 23.74 -11.49
C ASN A 316 -0.71 22.39 -10.76
N VAL A 317 -0.12 22.26 -9.57
CA VAL A 317 -0.27 21.08 -8.71
C VAL A 317 -1.16 21.45 -7.53
N TYR A 318 -2.32 20.81 -7.42
CA TYR A 318 -3.30 21.06 -6.37
C TYR A 318 -3.33 19.89 -5.39
N ALA A 319 -3.05 20.16 -4.11
CA ALA A 319 -3.12 19.17 -3.05
C ALA A 319 -4.51 19.14 -2.40
N VAL A 320 -5.14 17.96 -2.35
CA VAL A 320 -6.26 17.72 -1.43
C VAL A 320 -5.75 17.33 -0.05
N GLU A 321 -6.60 17.41 0.99
CA GLU A 321 -6.23 17.05 2.36
C GLU A 321 -5.85 15.56 2.51
N LYS A 322 -6.37 14.68 1.65
CA LYS A 322 -6.05 13.25 1.68
C LYS A 322 -4.54 13.04 1.52
N ASP A 323 -3.94 12.18 2.36
CA ASP A 323 -2.51 11.87 2.35
C ASP A 323 -2.10 10.98 1.16
N ILE A 324 -2.95 10.04 0.76
CA ILE A 324 -2.65 9.05 -0.28
C ILE A 324 -3.56 9.27 -1.49
N GLY A 325 -2.96 9.57 -2.65
CA GLY A 325 -3.71 9.96 -3.87
C GLY A 325 -4.64 8.87 -4.39
N CYS A 326 -4.29 7.61 -4.16
CA CYS A 326 -5.12 6.46 -4.55
C CYS A 326 -6.38 6.32 -3.69
N LEU A 327 -6.42 6.99 -2.54
CA LEU A 327 -7.53 6.93 -1.58
C LEU A 327 -8.40 8.19 -1.62
N ILE A 328 -8.18 9.08 -2.60
CA ILE A 328 -9.03 10.25 -2.83
C ILE A 328 -10.45 9.79 -3.17
N THR A 329 -11.42 10.40 -2.52
CA THR A 329 -12.87 10.17 -2.63
C THR A 329 -13.57 11.42 -3.18
N ILE A 330 -14.88 11.31 -3.43
CA ILE A 330 -15.65 12.45 -3.95
C ILE A 330 -15.71 13.60 -2.92
N GLU A 331 -15.72 13.27 -1.63
CA GLU A 331 -15.69 14.23 -0.53
C GLU A 331 -14.45 15.12 -0.57
N ASP A 332 -13.30 14.54 -0.91
CA ASP A 332 -12.05 15.28 -1.06
C ASP A 332 -12.11 16.25 -2.26
N LEU A 333 -12.82 15.88 -3.35
CA LEU A 333 -12.99 16.76 -4.50
C LEU A 333 -13.98 17.91 -4.24
N ILE A 334 -14.99 17.68 -3.39
CA ILE A 334 -15.97 18.71 -3.00
C ILE A 334 -15.28 19.85 -2.22
N ALA A 335 -14.23 19.54 -1.46
CA ALA A 335 -13.48 20.51 -0.68
C ALA A 335 -12.48 21.37 -1.50
N VAL A 336 -12.33 21.11 -2.80
CA VAL A 336 -11.37 21.80 -3.67
C VAL A 336 -11.82 23.23 -3.95
N ASP A 337 -10.90 24.20 -3.86
CA ASP A 337 -11.12 25.55 -4.36
C ASP A 337 -11.02 25.55 -5.89
N LEU A 338 -12.18 25.55 -6.56
CA LEU A 338 -12.28 25.48 -8.01
C LEU A 338 -11.58 26.65 -8.73
N LYS A 339 -11.37 27.79 -8.06
CA LYS A 339 -10.70 28.96 -8.65
C LYS A 339 -9.22 28.70 -8.95
N GLU A 340 -8.61 27.75 -8.25
CA GLU A 340 -7.22 27.35 -8.43
C GLU A 340 -7.07 26.32 -9.57
N LEU A 341 -8.17 25.81 -10.12
CA LEU A 341 -8.15 24.78 -11.15
C LEU A 341 -8.18 25.38 -12.57
N LYS A 342 -7.31 24.85 -13.44
CA LYS A 342 -7.36 25.07 -14.89
C LYS A 342 -8.53 24.30 -15.53
N GLU A 343 -8.77 24.52 -16.82
CA GLU A 343 -9.84 23.87 -17.59
C GLU A 343 -9.64 22.36 -17.75
N THR A 344 -8.39 21.88 -17.79
CA THR A 344 -8.07 20.44 -17.74
C THR A 344 -7.59 20.07 -16.33
N VAL A 345 -8.17 19.03 -15.74
CA VAL A 345 -7.77 18.49 -14.44
C VAL A 345 -7.40 17.01 -14.58
N ILE A 346 -6.19 16.66 -14.15
CA ILE A 346 -5.71 15.27 -14.08
C ILE A 346 -5.82 14.79 -12.63
N ILE A 347 -6.65 13.78 -12.39
CA ILE A 347 -6.80 13.13 -11.07
C ILE A 347 -5.99 11.81 -11.02
N PRO A 348 -5.65 11.26 -9.84
CA PRO A 348 -4.91 10.02 -9.75
C PRO A 348 -5.67 8.84 -10.37
N GLY A 349 -4.98 7.97 -11.11
CA GLY A 349 -5.61 6.87 -11.86
C GLY A 349 -6.46 5.95 -10.98
N ARG A 350 -5.98 5.67 -9.74
CA ARG A 350 -6.65 4.78 -8.78
C ARG A 350 -7.60 5.47 -7.80
N ALA A 351 -7.84 6.78 -7.91
CA ALA A 351 -8.75 7.48 -6.99
C ALA A 351 -10.15 6.85 -6.98
N PHE A 352 -10.73 6.75 -5.79
CA PHE A 352 -12.07 6.23 -5.52
C PHE A 352 -13.15 7.28 -5.78
N VAL A 353 -13.23 7.69 -7.04
CA VAL A 353 -14.23 8.64 -7.55
C VAL A 353 -14.77 8.13 -8.88
N HIS A 354 -16.05 8.32 -9.18
CA HIS A 354 -16.58 8.10 -10.53
C HIS A 354 -16.22 9.27 -11.46
N ASP A 355 -15.82 8.99 -12.70
CA ASP A 355 -15.36 10.02 -13.65
C ASP A 355 -16.40 11.13 -13.89
N SER A 356 -17.67 10.76 -14.02
CA SER A 356 -18.76 11.72 -14.25
C SER A 356 -19.07 12.56 -13.02
N GLU A 357 -18.86 12.01 -11.82
CA GLU A 357 -19.03 12.76 -10.57
C GLU A 357 -17.86 13.72 -10.35
N ALA A 358 -16.64 13.27 -10.65
CA ALA A 358 -15.45 14.13 -10.60
C ALA A 358 -15.62 15.33 -11.53
N GLN A 359 -16.02 15.11 -12.79
CA GLN A 359 -16.28 16.20 -13.73
C GLN A 359 -17.39 17.13 -13.24
N LYS A 360 -18.50 16.57 -12.77
CA LYS A 360 -19.61 17.37 -12.25
C LYS A 360 -19.20 18.24 -11.06
N VAL A 361 -18.47 17.69 -10.09
CA VAL A 361 -18.03 18.40 -8.88
C VAL A 361 -16.99 19.47 -9.20
N LEU A 362 -16.00 19.13 -10.03
CA LEU A 362 -14.94 20.05 -10.39
C LEU A 362 -15.40 21.15 -11.36
N SER A 363 -16.62 21.10 -11.89
CA SER A 363 -17.22 22.14 -12.74
C SER A 363 -18.38 22.93 -12.10
N GLN A 364 -18.55 22.83 -10.78
CA GLN A 364 -19.70 23.46 -10.10
C GLN A 364 -19.67 25.00 -10.08
N ASP A 365 -18.52 25.61 -10.34
CA ASP A 365 -18.35 27.06 -10.48
C ASP A 365 -18.78 27.61 -11.86
N GLY A 366 -19.25 26.73 -12.75
CA GLY A 366 -19.71 27.08 -14.10
C GLY A 366 -18.62 27.05 -15.17
N VAL A 367 -17.38 26.70 -14.83
CA VAL A 367 -16.33 26.42 -15.81
C VAL A 367 -16.43 24.95 -16.23
N ASP A 368 -16.66 24.71 -17.52
CA ASP A 368 -16.68 23.35 -18.07
C ASP A 368 -15.25 22.80 -18.10
N ARG A 369 -14.96 21.86 -17.19
CA ARG A 369 -13.63 21.28 -17.03
C ARG A 369 -13.59 19.89 -17.61
N LEU A 370 -12.51 19.60 -18.33
CA LEU A 370 -12.18 18.24 -18.75
C LEU A 370 -11.44 17.55 -17.61
N VAL A 371 -12.05 16.51 -17.03
CA VAL A 371 -11.41 15.69 -16.01
C VAL A 371 -10.92 14.39 -16.64
N ALA A 372 -9.62 14.14 -16.54
CA ALA A 372 -8.98 12.92 -17.02
C ALA A 372 -8.19 12.24 -15.89
N ARG A 373 -7.91 10.96 -16.08
CA ARG A 373 -7.08 10.18 -15.14
C ARG A 373 -5.63 10.16 -15.60
N GLY A 374 -4.73 10.37 -14.65
CA GLY A 374 -3.32 10.07 -14.81
C GLY A 374 -3.02 8.58 -14.63
N PRO A 375 -1.73 8.22 -14.54
CA PRO A 375 -1.28 6.86 -14.25
C PRO A 375 -1.84 6.32 -12.93
N ASP A 376 -1.87 4.99 -12.80
CA ASP A 376 -2.33 4.32 -11.58
C ASP A 376 -1.42 4.57 -10.38
N LYS A 377 -0.12 4.67 -10.63
CA LYS A 377 0.93 4.96 -9.65
C LYS A 377 1.94 5.90 -10.29
N LEU A 378 2.42 6.88 -9.52
CA LEU A 378 3.53 7.76 -9.94
C LEU A 378 4.88 7.37 -9.31
N THR A 379 4.84 6.47 -8.34
CA THR A 379 5.98 6.01 -7.54
C THR A 379 5.60 4.71 -6.81
N VAL A 380 6.54 4.16 -6.06
CA VAL A 380 6.37 2.98 -5.21
C VAL A 380 6.31 3.39 -3.74
N ASP A 381 5.60 2.61 -2.93
CA ASP A 381 5.58 2.75 -1.46
C ASP A 381 6.69 1.90 -0.82
N GLY A 382 6.84 2.01 0.50
CA GLY A 382 7.83 1.26 1.27
C GLY A 382 7.68 -0.27 1.24
N GLU A 383 6.48 -0.78 0.92
CA GLU A 383 6.26 -2.22 0.74
C GLU A 383 6.91 -2.69 -0.55
N MET A 384 6.65 -1.99 -1.66
CA MET A 384 7.22 -2.36 -2.96
C MET A 384 8.71 -2.00 -3.09
N SER A 385 9.12 -0.83 -2.60
CA SER A 385 10.48 -0.33 -2.76
C SER A 385 11.51 -1.22 -2.07
N SER A 386 11.10 -1.92 -0.99
CA SER A 386 11.93 -2.86 -0.22
C SER A 386 12.54 -4.00 -1.07
N THR A 387 11.93 -4.32 -2.21
CA THR A 387 12.40 -5.35 -3.14
C THR A 387 13.13 -4.79 -4.37
N LEU A 388 13.26 -3.47 -4.46
CA LEU A 388 13.79 -2.77 -5.63
C LEU A 388 15.14 -2.12 -5.31
N THR A 389 15.96 -1.97 -6.35
CA THR A 389 17.13 -1.10 -6.32
C THR A 389 16.72 0.37 -6.51
N ARG A 390 17.66 1.29 -6.24
CA ARG A 390 17.42 2.72 -6.49
C ARG A 390 17.17 2.99 -7.98
N GLU A 391 17.91 2.31 -8.85
CA GLU A 391 17.78 2.40 -10.30
C GLU A 391 16.39 1.94 -10.75
N ASP A 392 15.90 0.81 -10.24
CA ASP A 392 14.56 0.30 -10.55
C ASP A 392 13.45 1.29 -10.12
N VAL A 393 13.60 1.93 -8.96
CA VAL A 393 12.67 2.96 -8.49
C VAL A 393 12.66 4.16 -9.42
N ILE A 394 13.84 4.69 -9.78
CA ILE A 394 13.98 5.81 -10.71
C ILE A 394 13.37 5.48 -12.07
N GLU A 395 13.64 4.29 -12.62
CA GLU A 395 13.08 3.86 -13.90
C GLU A 395 11.56 3.83 -13.87
N LYS A 396 10.95 3.20 -12.84
CA LYS A 396 9.49 3.15 -12.67
C LYS A 396 8.86 4.53 -12.54
N GLU A 397 9.50 5.42 -11.79
CA GLU A 397 9.02 6.80 -11.63
C GLU A 397 9.12 7.57 -12.95
N LEU A 398 10.21 7.43 -13.71
CA LEU A 398 10.34 8.05 -15.03
C LEU A 398 9.27 7.55 -16.00
N GLU A 399 9.02 6.24 -16.05
CA GLU A 399 7.95 5.66 -16.87
C GLU A 399 6.59 6.26 -16.50
N ALA A 400 6.26 6.26 -15.20
CA ALA A 400 5.00 6.82 -14.75
C ALA A 400 4.86 8.32 -15.05
N PHE A 401 5.93 9.11 -14.90
CA PHE A 401 5.88 10.53 -15.24
C PHE A 401 5.83 10.80 -16.76
N ARG A 402 6.43 9.94 -17.58
CA ARG A 402 6.23 10.00 -19.04
C ARG A 402 4.76 9.79 -19.40
N ASP A 403 4.10 8.82 -18.77
CA ASP A 403 2.68 8.56 -18.99
C ASP A 403 1.80 9.72 -18.49
N LEU A 404 2.14 10.30 -17.33
CA LEU A 404 1.47 11.49 -16.81
C LEU A 404 1.60 12.67 -17.77
N VAL A 405 2.81 12.96 -18.26
CA VAL A 405 3.04 14.02 -19.25
C VAL A 405 2.34 13.72 -20.56
N GLY A 406 2.31 12.45 -20.99
CA GLY A 406 1.53 12.01 -22.14
C GLY A 406 0.04 12.34 -22.00
N ALA A 407 -0.54 12.04 -20.83
CA ALA A 407 -1.94 12.39 -20.53
C ALA A 407 -2.15 13.92 -20.52
N ILE A 408 -1.25 14.67 -19.89
CA ILE A 408 -1.29 16.15 -19.87
C ILE A 408 -1.23 16.71 -21.28
N ASN A 409 -0.35 16.22 -22.14
CA ASN A 409 -0.21 16.73 -23.50
C ASN A 409 -1.38 16.32 -24.41
N PHE A 410 -2.03 15.20 -24.11
CA PHE A 410 -3.18 14.73 -24.87
C PHE A 410 -4.48 15.46 -24.49
N PHE A 411 -4.73 15.65 -23.20
CA PHE A 411 -5.96 16.26 -22.69
C PHE A 411 -5.84 17.76 -22.39
N GLY A 412 -4.62 18.25 -22.20
CA GLY A 412 -4.35 19.65 -21.86
C GLY A 412 -4.64 20.57 -23.04
N ILE A 413 -5.39 21.63 -22.77
CA ILE A 413 -5.70 22.63 -23.79
C ILE A 413 -4.47 23.53 -23.94
N SER A 414 -3.91 23.61 -25.14
CA SER A 414 -2.89 24.62 -25.45
C SER A 414 -3.59 25.92 -25.83
N LYS A 415 -3.30 27.03 -25.15
CA LYS A 415 -3.81 28.37 -25.53
C LYS A 415 -3.26 28.90 -26.87
N THR A 416 -2.64 28.06 -27.69
CA THR A 416 -2.01 28.42 -28.96
C THR A 416 -2.88 28.11 -30.18
N ILE A 417 -4.20 28.35 -30.10
CA ILE A 417 -5.05 28.43 -31.30
C ILE A 417 -5.90 29.69 -31.20
N ASN A 418 -5.29 30.84 -31.50
CA ASN A 418 -6.05 31.97 -32.03
C ASN A 418 -6.42 31.59 -33.47
N PHE A 419 -7.70 31.29 -33.70
CA PHE A 419 -8.26 31.20 -35.06
C PHE A 419 -8.26 32.57 -35.74
#